data_AF-A0AA89AEV3-F1
#
_entry.id   AF-A0AA89AEV3-F1
#
_cell.length_a   1.000
_cell.length_b   1.000
_cell.length_c   1.000
_cell.angle_alpha   90.00
_cell.angle_beta   90.00
_cell.angle_gamma   90.00
#
_symmetry.space_group_name_H-M   'P 1'
#
loop_
_entity.id
_entity.type
_entity.pdbx_description
1 polymer ?
#
loop_
_entity_poly.entity_id
_entity_poly.type
_entity_poly.pdbx_seq_one_letter_code
_entity_poly.pdbx_strand_id
1 'polypeptide(L)'
;MPGPGPHMMYALTTGQALMSVSKGRFSPHHCLAYAVNAFFGPDLGSFSEWLTSTLGLGGSLGSAVEDYIHHPFYYVLILGFPLSILYSWASGFVLRKGLLDSISGVPLTRRQCFFLVSAGSLSHFFLDHLFEL
;
A
#
# COMPACT_ATOMS: atom_id res chain seq x y z
N MET A 1 2.90 11.79 13.18
CA MET A 1 2.98 11.18 11.85
C MET A 1 3.93 11.93 10.91
N PRO A 2 4.93 11.25 10.34
CA PRO A 2 5.81 11.79 9.32
C PRO A 2 5.01 12.02 8.02
N GLY A 3 5.50 12.89 7.14
CA GLY A 3 4.83 13.11 5.86
C GLY A 3 4.89 11.88 4.93
N PRO A 4 4.15 11.91 3.82
CA PRO A 4 4.15 10.84 2.81
C PRO A 4 5.55 10.50 2.24
N GLY A 5 6.44 11.50 2.15
CA GLY A 5 7.80 11.34 1.64
C GLY A 5 8.65 10.30 2.41
N PRO A 6 8.80 10.43 3.75
CA PRO A 6 9.42 9.42 4.60
C PRO A 6 8.91 7.98 4.40
N HIS A 7 7.60 7.76 4.30
CA HIS A 7 7.05 6.42 4.04
C HIS A 7 7.49 5.86 2.69
N MET A 8 7.43 6.68 1.63
CA MET A 8 7.91 6.30 0.30
C MET A 8 9.40 5.95 0.32
N MET A 9 10.22 6.80 0.94
CA MET A 9 11.68 6.61 0.99
C MET A 9 12.04 5.32 1.74
N TYR A 10 11.42 5.08 2.89
CA TYR A 10 11.63 3.86 3.66
C TYR A 10 11.22 2.62 2.85
N ALA A 11 10.04 2.63 2.24
CA ALA A 11 9.52 1.49 1.51
C ALA A 11 10.31 1.21 0.23
N LEU A 12 10.70 2.23 -0.53
CA LEU A 12 11.56 2.05 -1.71
C LEU A 12 12.95 1.55 -1.34
N THR A 13 13.55 2.08 -0.28
CA THR A 13 14.88 1.64 0.19
C THR A 13 14.83 0.19 0.68
N THR A 14 13.81 -0.16 1.47
CA THR A 14 13.58 -1.53 1.93
C THR A 14 13.31 -2.46 0.76
N GLY A 15 12.50 -2.05 -0.20
CA GLY A 15 12.21 -2.81 -1.41
C GLY A 15 13.47 -3.05 -2.25
N GLN A 16 14.35 -2.04 -2.40
CA GLN A 16 15.64 -2.19 -3.06
C GLN A 16 16.55 -3.21 -2.35
N ALA A 17 16.61 -3.16 -1.02
CA ALA A 17 17.34 -4.15 -0.24
C ALA A 17 16.78 -5.57 -0.44
N LEU A 18 15.45 -5.73 -0.42
CA LEU A 18 14.77 -7.01 -0.68
C LEU A 18 15.04 -7.54 -2.09
N MET A 19 15.07 -6.67 -3.10
CA MET A 19 15.44 -7.08 -4.47
C MET A 19 16.86 -7.67 -4.51
N SER A 20 17.82 -7.03 -3.83
CA SER A 20 19.20 -7.51 -3.73
C SER A 20 19.29 -8.85 -3.00
N VAL A 21 18.76 -8.93 -1.78
CA VAL A 21 18.87 -10.14 -0.93
C VAL A 21 18.13 -11.33 -1.53
N SER A 22 17.03 -11.08 -2.25
CA SER A 22 16.24 -12.14 -2.90
C SER A 22 16.78 -12.55 -4.27
N LYS A 23 17.90 -11.97 -4.75
CA LYS A 23 18.48 -12.20 -6.08
C LYS A 23 17.44 -12.00 -7.20
N GLY A 24 16.63 -10.95 -7.08
CA GLY A 24 15.60 -10.60 -8.07
C GLY A 24 14.29 -11.39 -7.99
N ARG A 25 14.12 -12.32 -7.02
CA ARG A 25 12.84 -12.99 -6.78
C ARG A 25 11.77 -11.99 -6.29
N PHE A 26 12.16 -11.10 -5.39
CA PHE A 26 11.45 -9.85 -5.17
C PHE A 26 11.89 -8.91 -6.28
N SER A 27 10.96 -8.52 -7.14
CA SER A 27 11.24 -7.75 -8.36
C SER A 27 10.82 -6.28 -8.19
N PRO A 28 11.19 -5.38 -9.12
CA PRO A 28 10.75 -3.98 -9.10
C PRO A 28 9.23 -3.83 -9.01
N HIS A 29 8.49 -4.76 -9.62
CA HIS A 29 7.03 -4.78 -9.55
C HIS A 29 6.52 -5.03 -8.11
N HIS A 30 7.18 -5.92 -7.36
CA HIS A 30 6.85 -6.14 -5.95
C HIS A 30 7.18 -4.90 -5.11
N CYS A 31 8.34 -4.28 -5.37
CA CYS A 31 8.78 -3.06 -4.70
C CYS A 31 7.78 -1.92 -4.88
N LEU A 32 7.29 -1.71 -6.10
CA LEU A 32 6.31 -0.67 -6.39
C LEU A 32 4.98 -0.90 -5.68
N ALA A 33 4.43 -2.13 -5.74
CA ALA A 33 3.19 -2.44 -5.03
C ALA A 33 3.33 -2.28 -3.51
N TYR A 34 4.46 -2.70 -2.95
CA TYR A 34 4.79 -2.48 -1.53
C TYR A 34 4.87 -0.99 -1.17
N ALA A 35 5.62 -0.20 -1.96
CA ALA A 35 5.83 1.22 -1.69
C ALA A 35 4.56 2.06 -1.88
N VAL A 36 3.76 1.77 -2.91
CA VAL A 36 2.46 2.44 -3.13
C VAL A 36 1.54 2.20 -1.93
N ASN A 37 1.50 0.97 -1.39
CA ASN A 37 0.65 0.70 -0.23
C ASN A 37 1.22 1.29 1.07
N ALA A 38 2.54 1.32 1.25
CA ALA A 38 3.16 1.99 2.39
C ALA A 38 2.95 3.51 2.37
N PHE A 39 2.79 4.09 1.17
CA PHE A 39 2.55 5.51 1.00
C PHE A 39 1.07 5.89 1.16
N PHE A 40 0.19 5.26 0.38
CA PHE A 40 -1.23 5.64 0.34
C PHE A 40 -2.11 4.84 1.28
N GLY A 41 -1.68 3.62 1.63
CA GLY A 41 -2.59 2.59 2.11
C GLY A 41 -3.39 3.02 3.34
N PRO A 42 -2.75 3.17 4.51
CA PRO A 42 -3.45 3.60 5.72
C PRO A 42 -4.06 5.01 5.63
N ASP A 43 -3.42 5.91 4.87
CA ASP A 43 -3.92 7.25 4.57
C ASP A 43 -5.14 7.28 3.62
N LEU A 44 -5.61 6.12 3.10
CA LEU A 44 -6.87 6.06 2.36
C LEU A 44 -8.05 6.52 3.23
N GLY A 45 -7.98 6.34 4.55
CA GLY A 45 -9.00 6.81 5.48
C GLY A 45 -9.14 8.33 5.46
N SER A 46 -8.05 9.04 5.74
CA SER A 46 -7.99 10.51 5.73
C SER A 46 -8.26 11.10 4.33
N PHE A 47 -7.82 10.44 3.25
CA PHE A 47 -8.22 10.82 1.89
C PHE A 47 -9.73 10.68 1.65
N SER A 48 -10.34 9.60 2.15
CA SER A 48 -11.80 9.38 2.01
C SER A 48 -12.59 10.39 2.86
N GLU A 49 -12.10 10.73 4.05
CA GLU A 49 -12.69 11.79 4.89
C GLU A 49 -12.61 13.15 4.19
N TRP A 50 -11.45 13.52 3.65
CA TRP A 50 -11.30 14.73 2.84
C TRP A 50 -12.24 14.73 1.62
N LEU A 51 -12.36 13.60 0.91
CA LEU A 51 -13.22 13.50 -0.26
C LEU A 51 -14.71 13.63 0.10
N THR A 52 -15.16 12.95 1.15
CA THR A 52 -16.56 12.97 1.60
C THR A 52 -16.96 14.32 2.19
N SER A 53 -16.05 15.00 2.91
CA SER A 53 -16.25 16.38 3.38
C SER A 53 -16.31 17.37 2.22
N THR A 54 -15.44 17.22 1.20
CA THR A 54 -15.44 18.06 -0.01
C THR A 54 -16.71 17.87 -0.84
N LEU A 55 -17.25 16.65 -0.91
CA LEU A 55 -18.47 16.33 -1.65
C LEU A 55 -19.77 16.63 -0.86
N GLY A 56 -19.68 17.15 0.36
CA GLY A 56 -20.86 17.43 1.20
C GLY A 56 -21.61 16.19 1.66
N LEU A 57 -20.99 15.01 1.58
CA LEU A 57 -21.52 13.72 2.03
C LEU A 57 -21.15 13.43 3.51
N GLY A 58 -20.53 14.40 4.19
CA GLY A 58 -19.90 14.24 5.50
C GLY A 58 -20.89 14.08 6.66
N GLY A 59 -20.72 13.01 7.43
CA GLY A 59 -21.35 12.85 8.73
C GLY A 59 -21.15 11.46 9.33
N SER A 60 -20.31 11.35 10.37
CA SER A 60 -20.03 10.17 11.22
C SER A 60 -19.42 8.91 10.57
N LEU A 61 -19.78 8.58 9.33
CA LEU A 61 -19.28 7.39 8.65
C LEU A 61 -17.81 7.51 8.23
N GLY A 62 -17.37 8.70 7.79
CA GLY A 62 -15.98 8.95 7.41
C GLY A 62 -15.01 8.77 8.58
N SER A 63 -15.28 9.41 9.72
CA SER A 63 -14.43 9.35 10.92
C SER A 63 -14.38 7.96 11.53
N ALA A 64 -15.51 7.24 11.58
CA ALA A 64 -15.52 5.86 12.08
C ALA A 64 -14.71 4.93 11.15
N VAL A 65 -14.86 5.08 9.83
CA VAL A 65 -14.12 4.30 8.84
C VAL A 65 -12.62 4.57 8.94
N GLU A 66 -12.23 5.82 9.18
CA GLU A 66 -10.83 6.19 9.43
C GLU A 66 -10.26 5.48 10.67
N ASP A 67 -10.95 5.52 11.82
CA ASP A 67 -10.48 4.85 13.04
C ASP A 67 -10.24 3.33 12.84
N TYR A 68 -11.12 2.67 12.08
CA TYR A 68 -10.96 1.24 11.76
C TYR A 68 -9.86 0.99 10.74
N ILE A 69 -9.71 1.84 9.72
CA ILE A 69 -8.68 1.68 8.68
C ILE A 69 -7.30 2.05 9.22
N HIS A 70 -7.19 3.01 10.12
CA HIS A 70 -5.93 3.45 10.72
C HIS A 70 -5.44 2.52 11.85
N HIS A 71 -6.11 1.39 12.08
CA HIS A 71 -5.64 0.36 13.01
C HIS A 71 -4.84 -0.73 12.27
N PRO A 72 -3.60 -1.06 12.73
CA PRO A 72 -2.65 -1.88 11.98
C PRO A 72 -3.15 -3.25 11.56
N PHE A 73 -4.00 -3.87 12.38
CA PHE A 73 -4.57 -5.17 12.06
C PHE A 73 -5.89 -5.07 11.28
N TYR A 74 -6.70 -4.04 11.56
CA TYR A 74 -8.00 -3.90 10.91
C TYR A 74 -7.86 -3.44 9.47
N TYR A 75 -6.86 -2.61 9.17
CA TYR A 75 -6.48 -2.30 7.79
C TYR A 75 -6.33 -3.58 6.95
N VAL A 76 -5.54 -4.53 7.44
CA VAL A 76 -5.24 -5.77 6.74
C VAL A 76 -6.48 -6.65 6.60
N LEU A 77 -7.32 -6.72 7.64
CA LEU A 77 -8.53 -7.54 7.63
C LEU A 77 -9.63 -6.97 6.72
N ILE A 78 -9.81 -5.65 6.73
CA ILE A 78 -10.88 -4.95 6.00
C ILE A 78 -10.45 -4.73 4.54
N LEU A 79 -9.27 -4.14 4.32
CA LEU A 79 -8.81 -3.71 3.00
C LEU A 79 -7.81 -4.64 2.35
N GLY A 80 -7.14 -5.52 3.09
CA GLY A 80 -6.12 -6.42 2.54
C GLY A 80 -6.65 -7.28 1.39
N PHE A 81 -7.82 -7.91 1.55
CA PHE A 81 -8.41 -8.72 0.47
C PHE A 81 -8.91 -7.88 -0.72
N PRO A 82 -9.73 -6.83 -0.54
CA PRO A 82 -10.14 -5.95 -1.65
C PRO A 82 -8.96 -5.37 -2.43
N LEU A 83 -7.95 -4.82 -1.73
CA LEU A 83 -6.76 -4.24 -2.37
C LEU A 83 -5.93 -5.31 -3.06
N SER A 84 -5.87 -6.53 -2.54
CA SER A 84 -5.15 -7.62 -3.22
C SER A 84 -5.73 -7.96 -4.60
N ILE A 85 -7.06 -7.87 -4.74
CA ILE A 85 -7.74 -8.07 -6.02
C ILE A 85 -7.43 -6.90 -6.95
N LEU A 86 -7.57 -5.67 -6.46
CA LEU A 86 -7.31 -4.45 -7.22
C LEU A 86 -5.85 -4.41 -7.73
N TYR A 87 -4.89 -4.66 -6.85
CA TYR A 87 -3.47 -4.62 -7.18
C TYR A 87 -3.08 -5.73 -8.15
N SER A 88 -3.64 -6.93 -7.99
CA SER A 88 -3.40 -8.03 -8.95
C SER A 88 -3.97 -7.71 -10.33
N TRP A 89 -5.15 -7.09 -10.40
CA TRP A 89 -5.73 -6.61 -11.65
C TRP A 89 -4.89 -5.49 -12.29
N ALA A 90 -4.50 -4.49 -11.50
CA ALA A 90 -3.69 -3.35 -11.95
C ALA A 90 -2.32 -3.83 -12.45
N SER A 91 -1.69 -4.76 -11.74
CA SER A 91 -0.44 -5.41 -12.13
C SER A 91 -0.53 -6.00 -13.54
N GLY A 92 -1.59 -6.76 -13.84
CA GLY A 92 -1.83 -7.29 -15.19
C GLY A 92 -2.16 -6.22 -16.22
N PHE A 93 -2.88 -5.17 -15.85
CA PHE A 93 -3.16 -4.05 -16.74
C PHE A 93 -1.90 -3.30 -17.17
N VAL A 94 -1.06 -2.92 -16.21
CA VAL A 94 0.16 -2.13 -16.43
C VAL A 94 1.21 -2.93 -17.23
N LEU A 95 1.34 -4.23 -16.96
CA LEU A 95 2.20 -5.13 -17.76
C LEU A 95 1.74 -5.23 -19.21
N ARG A 96 0.44 -5.43 -19.45
CA ARG A 96 -0.10 -5.50 -20.83
C ARG A 96 0.09 -4.21 -21.62
N LYS A 97 0.21 -3.07 -20.94
CA LYS A 97 0.47 -1.77 -21.55
C LYS A 97 1.96 -1.48 -21.76
N GLY A 98 2.86 -2.36 -21.32
CA GLY A 98 4.31 -2.14 -21.40
C GLY A 98 4.81 -0.98 -20.53
N LEU A 99 4.01 -0.56 -19.53
CA LEU A 99 4.32 0.56 -18.64
C LEU A 99 5.23 0.14 -17.48
N LEU A 100 5.24 -1.14 -17.15
CA LEU A 100 6.17 -1.74 -16.20
C LEU A 100 6.83 -2.93 -16.86
N ASP A 101 8.13 -3.05 -16.66
CA ASP A 101 8.86 -4.26 -17.01
C ASP A 101 8.86 -5.21 -15.80
N SER A 102 8.58 -6.48 -16.06
CA SER A 102 8.69 -7.54 -15.06
C SER A 102 9.65 -8.56 -15.62
N ILE A 103 10.69 -8.91 -14.85
CA ILE A 103 11.70 -9.89 -15.25
C ILE A 103 11.04 -11.21 -15.73
N SER A 104 9.91 -11.60 -15.14
CA SER A 104 9.16 -12.79 -15.55
C SER A 104 8.08 -12.54 -16.59
N GLY A 105 7.69 -11.29 -16.84
CA GLY A 105 6.51 -10.93 -17.63
C GLY A 105 5.18 -11.33 -16.99
N VAL A 106 5.19 -11.87 -15.77
CA VAL A 106 3.98 -12.37 -15.09
C VAL A 106 3.45 -11.32 -14.12
N PRO A 107 2.11 -11.08 -14.08
CA PRO A 107 1.50 -10.22 -13.09
C PRO A 107 1.60 -10.78 -11.67
N LEU A 108 1.54 -9.89 -10.69
CA LEU A 108 1.45 -10.26 -9.29
C LEU A 108 0.15 -11.01 -9.01
N THR A 109 0.27 -12.16 -8.36
CA THR A 109 -0.88 -12.92 -7.89
C THR A 109 -1.60 -12.20 -6.76
N ARG A 110 -2.89 -12.49 -6.56
CA ARG A 110 -3.66 -11.94 -5.43
C ARG A 110 -3.01 -12.24 -4.08
N ARG A 111 -2.44 -13.43 -3.91
CA ARG A 111 -1.71 -13.80 -2.69
C ARG A 111 -0.47 -12.92 -2.46
N GLN A 112 0.32 -12.68 -3.50
CA GLN A 112 1.45 -11.76 -3.41
C GLN A 112 0.97 -10.35 -3.07
N CYS A 113 -0.07 -9.86 -3.74
CA CYS A 113 -0.62 -8.54 -3.48
C CYS A 113 -1.13 -8.40 -2.04
N PHE A 114 -1.81 -9.43 -1.50
CA PHE A 114 -2.25 -9.43 -0.10
C PHE A 114 -1.06 -9.24 0.84
N PHE A 115 0.02 -10.01 0.67
CA PHE A 115 1.22 -9.86 1.51
C PHE A 115 1.92 -8.52 1.33
N LEU A 116 1.96 -7.97 0.11
CA LEU A 116 2.57 -6.66 -0.15
C LEU A 116 1.76 -5.52 0.47
N VAL A 117 0.42 -5.62 0.42
CA VAL A 117 -0.48 -4.69 1.10
C VAL A 117 -0.28 -4.77 2.61
N SER A 118 -0.27 -5.97 3.20
CA SER A 118 -0.01 -6.14 4.63
C SER A 118 1.36 -5.60 5.04
N ALA A 119 2.42 -5.93 4.30
CA ALA A 119 3.77 -5.45 4.59
C ALA A 119 3.87 -3.93 4.47
N GLY A 120 3.24 -3.35 3.43
CA GLY A 120 3.19 -1.91 3.20
C GLY A 120 2.50 -1.19 4.34
N SER A 121 1.31 -1.64 4.74
CA SER A 121 0.56 -1.02 5.85
C SER A 121 1.31 -1.15 7.18
N LEU A 122 1.89 -2.31 7.49
CA LEU A 122 2.70 -2.46 8.71
C LEU A 122 3.93 -1.56 8.70
N SER A 123 4.56 -1.36 7.54
CA SER A 123 5.69 -0.43 7.42
C SER A 123 5.27 1.03 7.62
N HIS A 124 4.07 1.38 7.15
CA HIS A 124 3.49 2.70 7.36
C HIS A 124 3.26 2.96 8.87
N PHE A 125 2.49 2.09 9.54
CA PHE A 125 2.22 2.24 10.98
C PHE A 125 3.48 2.17 11.86
N PHE A 126 4.47 1.37 11.45
CA PHE A 126 5.77 1.35 12.12
C PHE A 126 6.45 2.72 12.09
N LEU A 127 6.41 3.40 10.94
CA LEU A 127 7.00 4.73 10.80
C LEU A 127 6.20 5.79 11.55
N ASP A 128 4.86 5.72 11.56
CA ASP A 128 4.05 6.63 12.37
C ASP A 128 4.48 6.56 13.84
N HIS A 129 4.56 5.36 14.40
CA HIS A 129 5.00 5.15 15.77
C HIS A 129 6.46 5.54 16.02
N LEU A 130 7.35 5.39 15.02
CA LEU A 130 8.75 5.80 15.15
C LEU A 130 8.89 7.33 15.33
N PHE A 131 8.03 8.11 14.68
CA PHE A 131 8.09 9.58 14.64
C PHE A 131 7.03 10.27 15.51
N GLU A 132 6.27 9.52 16.30
CA GLU A 132 5.31 10.04 17.30
C GLU A 132 5.90 10.17 18.72
N LEU A 133 7.21 9.95 18.88
CA LEU A 133 7.96 10.11 20.13
C LEU A 133 8.40 11.56 20.40
#